data_AF-H9FD89-F1
#
_entry.id   AF-H9FD89-F1
#
_cell.length_a   1.000
_cell.length_b   1.000
_cell.length_c   1.000
_cell.angle_alpha   90.00
_cell.angle_beta   90.00
_cell.angle_gamma   90.00
#
_symmetry.space_group_name_H-M   'P 1'
#
loop_
_entity.id
_entity.type
_entity.pdbx_description
1 polymer ?
#
loop_
_entity_poly.entity_id
_entity_poly.type
_entity_poly.pdbx_seq_one_letter_code
_entity_poly.pdbx_strand_id
1 'polypeptide(L)'
;LGAALAKAVSPEEKFWNASGAAFVTVQEHGQVARALGAEIILTTLLALAVCMGAINEKTKGPLAPFSIGFAVIVDILAGGTVSGGCMNPARAFGPAVVA
;
A
#
# COMPACT_ATOMS: atom_id res chain seq x y z
N LEU A 1 -11.17 -6.40 -9.55
CA LEU A 1 -10.50 -6.78 -10.82
C LEU A 1 -9.02 -7.07 -10.63
N GLY A 2 -8.21 -6.13 -10.14
CA GLY A 2 -6.76 -6.36 -9.93
C GLY A 2 -6.44 -7.60 -9.09
N ALA A 3 -7.09 -7.76 -7.93
CA ALA A 3 -6.92 -8.96 -7.08
C ALA A 3 -7.38 -10.26 -7.75
N ALA A 4 -8.46 -10.22 -8.55
CA ALA A 4 -8.96 -11.38 -9.28
C ALA A 4 -7.99 -11.83 -10.39
N LEU A 5 -7.42 -10.87 -11.13
CA LEU A 5 -6.38 -11.15 -12.11
C LEU A 5 -5.10 -11.68 -11.44
N ALA A 6 -4.72 -11.13 -10.29
CA ALA A 6 -3.60 -11.63 -9.52
C ALA A 6 -3.83 -13.09 -9.08
N LYS A 7 -5.01 -13.43 -8.53
CA LYS A 7 -5.37 -14.81 -8.16
C LYS A 7 -5.41 -15.75 -9.37
N ALA A 8 -5.80 -15.27 -10.55
CA ALA A 8 -5.82 -16.08 -11.77
C ALA A 8 -4.43 -16.38 -12.34
N VAL A 9 -3.46 -15.47 -12.17
CA VAL A 9 -2.10 -15.61 -12.73
C VAL A 9 -1.13 -16.26 -11.73
N SER A 10 -1.35 -16.09 -10.42
CA SER A 10 -0.44 -16.60 -9.39
C SER A 10 -0.91 -17.96 -8.84
N PRO A 11 0.03 -18.87 -8.49
CA PRO A 11 -0.30 -20.11 -7.80
C PRO A 11 -1.04 -19.80 -6.50
N GLU A 12 -2.11 -20.57 -6.23
CA GLU A 12 -3.02 -20.33 -5.12
C GLU A 12 -2.29 -20.23 -3.77
N GLU A 13 -1.35 -21.13 -3.51
CA GLU A 13 -0.51 -21.11 -2.30
C GLU A 13 0.26 -19.79 -2.12
N LYS A 14 0.80 -19.22 -3.20
CA LYS A 14 1.53 -17.95 -3.14
C LYS A 14 0.60 -16.76 -2.92
N PHE A 15 -0.60 -16.81 -3.48
CA PHE A 15 -1.61 -15.78 -3.28
C PHE A 15 -2.04 -15.71 -1.81
N TRP A 16 -2.32 -16.86 -1.21
CA TRP A 16 -2.67 -16.97 0.20
C TRP A 16 -1.51 -16.58 1.13
N ASN A 17 -0.29 -17.05 0.85
CA ASN A 17 0.88 -16.74 1.67
C ASN A 17 1.26 -15.24 1.64
N ALA A 18 0.89 -14.52 0.58
CA ALA A 18 1.10 -13.08 0.46
C ALA A 18 -0.12 -12.25 0.90
N SER A 19 -1.19 -12.86 1.41
CA SER A 19 -2.47 -12.18 1.69
C SER A 19 -2.98 -11.36 0.47
N GLY A 20 -2.73 -11.88 -0.74
CA GLY A 20 -2.99 -11.22 -2.02
C GLY A 20 -2.38 -9.81 -2.17
N ALA A 21 -1.28 -9.53 -1.45
CA ALA A 21 -0.62 -8.23 -1.36
C ALA A 21 -1.51 -7.10 -0.81
N ALA A 22 -2.53 -7.40 0.01
CA ALA A 22 -3.37 -6.38 0.64
C ALA A 22 -2.69 -5.72 1.85
N PHE A 23 -2.36 -6.51 2.86
CA PHE A 23 -1.98 -6.05 4.20
C PHE A 23 -1.42 -7.25 4.99
N VAL A 24 -0.52 -7.02 5.94
CA VAL A 24 -0.06 -8.09 6.84
C VAL A 24 -1.19 -8.41 7.81
N THR A 25 -1.66 -9.66 7.85
CA THR A 25 -2.74 -10.09 8.75
C THR A 25 -2.37 -9.80 10.20
N VAL A 26 -3.02 -8.79 10.80
CA VAL A 26 -2.91 -8.52 12.24
C VAL A 26 -3.59 -9.64 12.99
N GLN A 27 -2.80 -10.43 13.72
CA GLN A 27 -3.30 -11.58 14.48
C GLN A 27 -3.61 -11.24 15.94
N GLU A 28 -2.97 -10.18 16.47
CA GLU A 28 -3.10 -9.75 17.86
C GLU A 28 -3.70 -8.35 17.98
N HIS A 29 -4.60 -8.15 18.96
CA HIS A 29 -5.26 -6.86 19.20
C HIS A 29 -4.27 -5.72 19.47
N GLY A 30 -3.13 -6.02 20.10
CA GLY A 30 -2.06 -5.05 20.37
C GLY A 30 -1.33 -4.55 19.12
N GLN A 31 -1.38 -5.29 18.01
CA GLN A 31 -0.74 -4.90 16.75
C GLN A 31 -1.63 -3.98 15.90
N VAL A 32 -2.94 -3.96 16.14
CA VAL A 32 -3.91 -3.12 15.39
C VAL A 32 -3.55 -1.64 15.51
N ALA A 33 -3.30 -1.15 16.73
CA ALA A 33 -2.98 0.25 16.96
C ALA A 33 -1.66 0.67 16.27
N ARG A 34 -0.66 -0.22 16.28
CA ARG A 34 0.63 0.00 15.62
C ARG A 34 0.49 -0.04 14.09
N ALA A 35 -0.26 -0.99 13.55
CA ALA A 35 -0.51 -1.09 12.11
C ALA A 35 -1.34 0.10 11.60
N LEU A 36 -2.37 0.51 12.34
CA LEU A 36 -3.18 1.70 12.04
C LEU A 36 -2.32 2.98 12.03
N GLY A 37 -1.49 3.17 13.07
CA GLY A 37 -0.59 4.31 13.16
C GLY A 37 0.41 4.34 12.00
N ALA A 38 0.99 3.19 11.64
CA ALA A 38 1.87 3.07 10.48
C ALA A 38 1.15 3.43 9.18
N GLU A 39 -0.04 2.88 8.92
CA GLU A 39 -0.82 3.18 7.71
C GLU A 39 -1.19 4.66 7.60
N ILE A 40 -1.53 5.32 8.71
CA ILE A 40 -1.82 6.77 8.72
C ILE A 40 -0.58 7.57 8.30
N ILE A 41 0.58 7.24 8.85
CA ILE A 41 1.84 7.93 8.55
C ILE A 41 2.21 7.72 7.07
N LEU A 42 2.23 6.46 6.60
CA LEU A 42 2.61 6.11 5.22
C LEU A 42 1.65 6.73 4.21
N THR A 43 0.33 6.68 4.48
CA THR A 43 -0.67 7.31 3.59
C THR A 43 -0.52 8.83 3.57
N THR A 44 -0.17 9.45 4.69
CA THR A 44 0.09 10.90 4.76
C THR A 44 1.33 11.27 3.95
N LEU A 45 2.41 10.48 4.03
CA LEU A 45 3.63 10.70 3.23
C LEU A 45 3.35 10.58 1.74
N LEU A 46 2.61 9.54 1.32
CA LEU A 46 2.18 9.37 -0.06
C LEU A 46 1.29 10.54 -0.53
N ALA A 47 0.31 10.95 0.27
CA ALA A 47 -0.56 12.09 -0.05
C ALA A 47 0.23 13.40 -0.16
N LEU A 48 1.21 13.63 0.71
CA LEU A 48 2.11 14.78 0.61
C LEU A 48 2.95 14.74 -0.67
N ALA A 49 3.51 13.58 -1.03
CA ALA A 49 4.26 13.42 -2.28
C ALA A 49 3.38 13.72 -3.51
N VAL A 50 2.11 13.31 -3.49
CA VAL A 50 1.13 13.64 -4.55
C VAL A 50 0.80 15.13 -4.56
N CYS A 51 0.51 15.72 -3.40
CA CYS A 51 0.19 17.15 -3.30
C CYS A 51 1.36 18.03 -3.78
N MET A 52 2.59 17.70 -3.40
CA MET A 52 3.77 18.44 -3.83
C MET A 52 4.14 18.17 -5.30
N GLY A 53 4.04 16.93 -5.76
CA GLY A 53 4.45 16.56 -7.12
C GLY A 53 3.42 16.89 -8.20
N ALA A 54 2.13 16.65 -7.94
CA ALA A 54 1.08 16.69 -8.96
C ALA A 54 0.15 17.91 -8.87
N ILE A 55 -0.06 18.44 -7.66
CA ILE A 55 -1.05 19.50 -7.41
C ILE A 55 -0.38 20.88 -7.33
N ASN A 56 0.74 20.99 -6.60
CA ASN A 56 1.41 22.27 -6.39
C ASN A 56 2.03 22.81 -7.69
N GLU A 57 1.47 23.90 -8.22
CA GLU A 57 1.90 24.52 -9.48
C GLU A 57 3.36 24.96 -9.50
N LYS A 58 3.97 25.20 -8.34
CA LYS A 58 5.38 25.60 -8.22
C LYS A 58 6.36 24.43 -8.37
N THR A 59 5.95 23.24 -7.98
CA THR A 59 6.81 22.03 -7.94
C THR A 59 6.34 20.95 -8.91
N LYS A 60 5.24 21.20 -9.62
CA LYS A 60 4.70 20.32 -10.65
C LYS A 60 5.68 20.19 -11.80
N GLY A 61 6.06 18.95 -12.09
CA GLY A 61 6.98 18.62 -13.17
C GLY A 61 6.65 17.29 -13.83
N PRO A 62 7.22 17.01 -15.00
CA PRO A 62 7.01 15.74 -15.72
C PRO A 62 7.48 14.52 -14.92
N LEU A 63 8.39 14.70 -13.95
CA LEU A 63 8.91 13.66 -13.08
C LEU A 63 8.03 13.38 -11.85
N ALA A 64 6.92 14.09 -11.67
CA ALA A 64 6.02 13.89 -10.53
C ALA A 64 5.55 12.42 -10.36
N PRO A 65 5.12 11.70 -11.42
CA PRO A 65 4.72 10.30 -11.29
C PRO A 65 5.86 9.39 -10.82
N PHE A 66 7.09 9.68 -11.25
CA PHE A 66 8.28 8.92 -10.84
C PHE A 66 8.58 9.13 -9.35
N SER A 67 8.56 10.39 -8.88
CA SER A 67 8.76 10.70 -7.46
C SER A 67 7.68 10.12 -6.55
N ILE A 68 6.42 10.11 -7.00
CA ILE A 68 5.31 9.48 -6.26
C ILE A 68 5.51 7.96 -6.20
N GLY A 69 5.91 7.32 -7.31
CA GLY A 69 6.24 5.90 -7.31
C GLY A 69 7.42 5.56 -6.39
N PHE A 70 8.44 6.43 -6.34
CA PHE A 70 9.56 6.27 -5.42
C PHE A 70 9.14 6.39 -3.96
N ALA A 71 8.24 7.33 -3.63
CA ALA A 71 7.67 7.45 -2.29
C ALA A 71 6.98 6.15 -1.86
N VAL A 72 6.17 5.53 -2.73
CA VAL A 72 5.53 4.24 -2.45
C VAL A 72 6.57 3.14 -2.16
N ILE A 73 7.68 3.08 -2.91
CA ILE A 73 8.74 2.09 -2.67
C ILE A 73 9.36 2.30 -1.28
N VAL A 74 9.71 3.55 -0.94
CA VAL A 74 10.30 3.89 0.37
C VAL A 74 9.33 3.54 1.49
N ASP A 75 8.06 3.89 1.34
CA ASP A 75 7.03 3.63 2.34
C ASP A 75 6.79 2.11 2.53
N ILE A 76 6.87 1.30 1.46
CA ILE A 76 6.77 -0.16 1.56
C ILE A 76 7.99 -0.74 2.27
N LEU A 77 9.21 -0.24 1.99
CA LEU A 77 10.42 -0.68 2.68
C LEU A 77 10.41 -0.31 4.17
N ALA A 78 9.86 0.86 4.51
CA ALA A 78 9.77 1.34 5.89
C ALA A 78 8.63 0.67 6.68
N GLY A 79 7.45 0.54 6.08
CA GLY A 79 6.21 0.12 6.73
C GLY A 79 5.78 -1.32 6.46
N GLY A 80 6.42 -2.01 5.51
CA GLY A 80 6.02 -3.34 5.05
C GLY A 80 6.04 -4.40 6.16
N THR A 81 6.98 -4.32 7.09
CA THR A 81 7.07 -5.25 8.24
C THR A 81 6.11 -4.92 9.37
N VAL A 82 5.46 -3.74 9.35
CA VAL A 82 4.58 -3.28 10.42
C VAL A 82 3.10 -3.44 10.06
N SER A 83 2.69 -2.95 8.89
CA SER A 83 1.30 -3.02 8.42
C SER A 83 1.15 -3.73 7.06
N GLY A 84 2.26 -4.06 6.38
CA GLY A 84 2.22 -4.52 4.98
C GLY A 84 2.15 -3.39 3.95
N GLY A 85 2.23 -2.13 4.40
CA GLY A 85 2.30 -0.95 3.54
C GLY A 85 1.15 -0.88 2.54
N CYS A 86 -0.09 -0.86 3.03
CA CYS A 86 -1.27 -0.88 2.18
C CYS A 86 -1.49 0.44 1.46
N MET A 87 -1.46 1.54 2.23
CA MET A 87 -1.59 2.94 1.81
C MET A 87 -2.84 3.23 0.96
N ASN A 88 -3.76 2.27 0.86
CA ASN A 88 -4.86 2.28 -0.09
C ASN A 88 -5.95 1.27 0.30
N PRO A 89 -7.11 1.72 0.79
CA PRO A 89 -8.24 0.84 1.11
C PRO A 89 -8.70 -0.07 -0.03
N ALA A 90 -8.62 0.40 -1.29
CA ALA A 90 -8.98 -0.42 -2.45
C ALA A 90 -8.00 -1.57 -2.69
N ARG A 91 -6.71 -1.36 -2.37
CA ARG A 91 -5.67 -2.40 -2.41
C ARG A 91 -5.89 -3.44 -1.31
N ALA A 92 -6.36 -3.03 -0.13
CA ALA A 92 -6.73 -3.96 0.93
C ALA A 92 -8.01 -4.76 0.61
N PHE A 93 -9.03 -4.08 0.09
CA PHE A 93 -10.35 -4.66 -0.09
C PHE A 93 -10.39 -5.73 -1.19
N GLY A 94 -9.69 -5.52 -2.31
CA GLY A 94 -9.72 -6.45 -3.45
C GLY A 94 -9.31 -7.87 -3.07
N PRO A 95 -8.14 -8.09 -2.46
CA PRO A 95 -7.72 -9.39 -1.97
C PRO A 95 -8.63 -9.93 -0.87
N ALA A 96 -9.16 -9.09 0.02
CA ALA A 96 -10.06 -9.53 1.08
C ALA A 96 -11.37 -10.15 0.57
N VAL A 97 -11.87 -9.70 -0.59
CA VAL A 97 -13.08 -10.27 -1.22
C VAL A 97 -12.77 -11.51 -2.06
N VAL A 98 -11.57 -11.57 -2.62
CA VAL A 98 -11.18 -12.59 -3.61
C VAL A 98 -10.44 -13.77 -2.97
N ALA A 99 -9.80 -13.57 -1.81
CA ALA A 99 -9.16 -14.60 -1.02
C ALA A 99 -10.18 -15.70 -0.70
#